data_AF-A0A925VLF7-F1
#
_entry.id   AF-A0A925VLF7-F1
#
_cell.length_a   1.000
_cell.length_b   1.000
_cell.length_c   1.000
_cell.angle_alpha   90.00
_cell.angle_beta   90.00
_cell.angle_gamma   90.00
#
_symmetry.space_group_name_H-M   'P 1'
#
loop_
_entity.id
_entity.type
_entity.pdbx_description
1 polymer ?
#
loop_
_entity_poly.entity_id
_entity_poly.type
_entity_poly.pdbx_seq_one_letter_code
_entity_poly.pdbx_strand_id
1 'polypeptide(L)' 'LPCCIAPFATTDYDSLLLGNLFDQPFSEVWNGERYQRWRTDLLSDSPQKACAGCGVHWSL' A
#
# COMPACT_ATOMS: atom_id res chain seq x y z
N LEU A 1 2.29 -6.30 -2.00
CA LEU A 1 1.85 -5.69 -0.72
C LEU A 1 2.65 -4.42 -0.48
N PRO A 2 2.05 -3.39 0.16
CA PRO A 2 2.66 -2.07 0.33
C PRO A 2 3.77 -1.99 1.38
N CYS A 3 3.72 -2.83 2.41
CA CYS A 3 4.69 -2.82 3.50
C CYS A 3 4.95 -4.25 4.02
N CYS A 4 6.08 -4.45 4.68
CA CYS A 4 6.47 -5.75 5.25
C CYS A 4 5.59 -6.19 6.44
N ILE A 5 4.93 -5.24 7.12
CA ILE A 5 4.03 -5.51 8.25
C ILE A 5 2.58 -5.72 7.83
N ALA A 6 2.25 -5.60 6.54
CA ALA A 6 0.88 -5.80 6.04
C ALA A 6 0.23 -7.11 6.53
N PRO A 7 0.98 -8.24 6.63
CA PRO A 7 0.41 -9.48 7.17
C PRO A 7 -0.05 -9.47 8.62
N PHE A 8 0.40 -8.50 9.41
CA PHE A 8 0.02 -8.34 10.80
C PHE A 8 -1.01 -7.22 11.00
N ALA A 9 -1.26 -6.42 9.96
CA ALA A 9 -2.13 -5.24 10.02
C ALA A 9 -3.58 -5.53 9.61
N THR A 10 -3.82 -6.57 8.79
CA THR A 10 -5.16 -6.92 8.30
C THR A 10 -5.21 -8.35 7.76
N THR A 11 -6.40 -8.92 7.72
CA THR A 11 -6.70 -10.17 6.98
C THR A 11 -7.25 -9.90 5.57
N ASP A 12 -7.65 -8.66 5.29
CA ASP A 12 -8.10 -8.20 3.97
C ASP A 12 -6.90 -7.77 3.13
N TYR A 13 -6.22 -8.75 2.54
CA TYR A 13 -5.04 -8.52 1.70
C TYR A 13 -5.37 -7.95 0.33
N ASP A 14 -6.54 -8.28 -0.20
CA ASP A 14 -6.95 -7.87 -1.54
C ASP A 14 -7.07 -6.35 -1.64
N SER A 15 -7.54 -5.68 -0.58
CA SER A 15 -7.56 -4.22 -0.52
C SER A 15 -6.18 -3.57 -0.43
N LEU A 16 -5.13 -4.35 -0.17
CA LEU A 16 -3.72 -3.91 -0.15
C LEU A 16 -2.93 -4.36 -1.40
N LEU A 17 -3.56 -4.99 -2.39
CA LEU A 17 -2.88 -5.33 -3.64
C LEU A 17 -2.73 -4.10 -4.54
N LEU A 18 -1.49 -3.71 -4.81
CA LEU A 18 -1.15 -2.57 -5.66
C LEU A 18 -0.79 -2.95 -7.11
N GLY A 19 -0.65 -4.24 -7.40
CA GLY A 19 -0.29 -4.78 -8.70
C GLY A 19 0.41 -6.14 -8.58
N ASN A 20 0.73 -6.73 -9.73
CA ASN A 20 1.43 -8.01 -9.83
C ASN A 20 2.61 -7.88 -10.80
N LEU A 21 3.81 -8.21 -10.33
CA LEU A 21 5.03 -8.10 -11.12
C LEU A 21 5.19 -9.22 -12.16
N PHE A 22 4.40 -10.30 -12.06
CA PHE A 22 4.32 -11.31 -13.12
C PHE A 22 3.48 -10.84 -14.31
N ASP A 23 2.56 -9.89 -14.08
CA ASP A 23 1.64 -9.40 -15.11
C ASP A 23 2.10 -8.06 -15.73
N GLN A 24 2.80 -7.22 -14.95
CA GLN A 24 3.19 -5.86 -15.34
C GLN A 24 4.62 -5.53 -14.88
N PRO A 25 5.40 -4.75 -15.67
CA PRO A 25 6.69 -4.24 -15.23
C PRO A 25 6.59 -3.44 -13.93
N PHE A 26 7.63 -3.52 -13.09
CA PHE A 26 7.69 -2.78 -11.82
C PHE A 26 7.44 -1.28 -12.00
N SER A 27 8.00 -0.66 -13.05
CA SER A 27 7.81 0.76 -13.35
C SER A 27 6.35 1.13 -13.58
N GLU A 28 5.56 0.25 -14.20
CA GLU A 28 4.14 0.47 -14.44
C GLU A 28 3.33 0.31 -13.15
N VAL A 29 3.64 -0.72 -12.35
CA VAL A 29 2.99 -0.91 -11.04
C VAL A 29 3.30 0.27 -10.11
N TRP A 30 4.56 0.70 -10.04
CA TRP A 30 5.01 1.77 -9.14
C TRP A 30 4.44 3.14 -9.53
N ASN A 31 4.44 3.46 -10.83
CA ASN A 31 3.95 4.74 -11.33
C ASN A 31 2.45 4.73 -11.67
N GLY A 32 1.79 3.58 -11.55
CA GLY A 32 0.36 3.42 -11.79
C GLY A 32 -0.49 4.22 -10.81
N GLU A 33 -1.66 4.66 -11.27
CA GLU A 33 -2.58 5.53 -10.52
C GLU A 33 -2.99 4.91 -9.18
N ARG A 34 -3.14 3.59 -9.11
CA ARG A 34 -3.48 2.88 -7.86
C ARG A 34 -2.39 3.07 -6.80
N TYR A 35 -1.13 2.84 -7.16
CA TYR A 35 -0.01 2.95 -6.23
C TYR A 35 0.19 4.42 -5.82
N GLN A 36 0.08 5.36 -6.77
CA GLN A 36 0.18 6.79 -6.47
C GLN A 36 -0.91 7.24 -5.47
N ARG A 37 -2.18 6.91 -5.73
CA ARG A 37 -3.30 7.22 -4.82
C ARG A 37 -3.06 6.64 -3.43
N TRP A 38 -2.68 5.37 -3.35
CA TRP A 38 -2.38 4.74 -2.06
C TRP A 38 -1.28 5.48 -1.29
N ARG A 39 -0.20 5.93 -1.94
CA ARG A 39 0.86 6.72 -1.29
C ARG A 39 0.37 8.09 -0.82
N THR A 40 -0.47 8.75 -1.61
CA THR A 40 -1.08 10.02 -1.23
C THR A 40 -1.98 9.84 -0.01
N ASP A 41 -2.86 8.84 -0.03
CA ASP A 41 -3.79 8.55 1.06
C ASP A 41 -3.03 8.16 2.34
N LEU A 42 -1.97 7.36 2.21
CA LEU A 42 -1.12 6.94 3.32
C LEU A 42 -0.53 8.13 4.10
N LEU A 43 -0.17 9.21 3.40
CA LEU A 43 0.42 10.41 3.98
C LEU A 43 -0.62 11.49 4.33
N SER A 44 -1.90 11.18 4.17
CA SER A 44 -3.02 12.08 4.49
C SER A 44 -3.63 11.76 5.86
N ASP A 45 -4.65 12.53 6.25
CA ASP A 45 -5.47 12.25 7.43
C ASP A 45 -6.47 11.08 7.21
N SER A 46 -6.47 10.46 6.04
CA SER A 46 -7.40 9.38 5.67
C SER A 46 -6.70 8.19 4.99
N PRO A 47 -5.72 7.55 5.65
CA PRO A 47 -5.07 6.36 5.11
C PRO A 47 -6.03 5.15 5.11
N GLN A 48 -5.65 4.10 4.38
CA GLN A 48 -6.34 2.81 4.45
C GLN A 48 -6.38 2.31 5.92
N LYS A 49 -7.48 1.67 6.32
CA LYS A 49 -7.77 1.28 7.72
C LYS A 49 -6.65 0.48 8.41
N ALA A 50 -6.03 -0.46 7.71
CA ALA A 50 -4.87 -1.24 8.17
C ALA A 50 -3.61 -0.38 8.36
N CYS A 51 -3.51 0.75 7.66
CA CYS A 51 -2.40 1.69 7.77
C CYS A 51 -2.63 2.79 8.83
N ALA A 52 -3.89 3.08 9.17
CA ALA A 52 -4.27 4.20 10.06
C ALA A 52 -3.62 4.16 11.45
N GLY A 53 -3.37 2.97 12.01
CA GLY A 53 -2.69 2.82 13.30
C GLY A 53 -1.16 2.83 13.23
N CYS A 54 -0.57 2.76 12.03
CA CYS A 54 0.88 2.69 11.83
C CYS A 54 1.51 4.09 11.73
N GLY A 55 0.81 5.05 11.11
CA GLY A 55 1.29 6.43 10.94
C GLY A 55 2.65 6.53 10.23
N VAL A 56 2.95 5.59 9.32
CA VAL A 56 4.25 5.39 8.64
C VAL A 56 5.47 5.24 9.55
N HIS A 57 5.31 5.18 10.88
CA HIS A 57 6.43 5.10 11.84
C HIS A 57 7.28 3.82 11.75
N TRP A 58 6.77 2.80 11.06
CA TRP A 58 7.41 1.50 10.89
C TRP A 58 8.03 1.33 9.49
N SER A 59 7.99 2.39 8.67
CA SER A 59 8.36 2.39 7.25
C SER A 59 9.57 3.27 6.92
N LEU A 60 10.16 3.93 7.93
CA LEU A 60 11.37 4.75 7.83
C LEU A 60 12.56 4.02 8.46
#